data_AF-A0ABD6AME2-F1
#
_entry.id   AF-A0ABD6AME2-F1
#
_cell.length_a   1.000
_cell.length_b   1.000
_cell.length_c   1.000
_cell.angle_alpha   90.00
_cell.angle_beta   90.00
_cell.angle_gamma   90.00
#
_symmetry.space_group_name_H-M   'P 1'
#
loop_
_entity.id
_entity.type
_entity.pdbx_description
1 polymer ?
#
loop_
_entity_poly.entity_id
_entity_poly.type
_entity_poly.pdbx_seq_one_letter_code
_entity_poly.pdbx_strand_id
1 'polypeptide(L)'
;MNRDQAVDRLATLVDRVEDETMPVPVREVWAFGDVALGLDPVERLDVYLTKDVIMGGDSEAAVAFEAEYGVKGVGTSVRAEWAEAHPDRVRASDNGYAAPEKCLAAELVAEDEPIHLEVCNASFEDNVRQRLKGALARDAYEEVLDPRGVCLWVDGTRDEEAFDRLREASLAMPTLPAALGMLGADEDVAREAADVLERRRAEQEGASVRGDMV
;
A
#
# COMPACT_ATOMS: atom_id res chain seq x y z
N MET A 1 6.46 10.66 -13.50
CA MET A 1 7.48 9.82 -14.17
C MET A 1 6.89 9.23 -15.45
N ASN A 2 7.69 8.76 -16.42
CA ASN A 2 7.10 8.03 -17.55
C ASN A 2 6.68 6.62 -17.12
N ARG A 3 5.88 5.94 -17.94
CA ARG A 3 5.34 4.62 -17.58
C ARG A 3 6.43 3.56 -17.36
N ASP A 4 7.44 3.49 -18.23
CA ASP A 4 8.52 2.50 -18.07
C ASP A 4 9.27 2.68 -16.74
N GLN A 5 9.57 3.94 -16.36
CA GLN A 5 10.16 4.26 -15.06
C GLN A 5 9.26 3.86 -13.89
N ALA A 6 7.94 4.06 -14.01
CA ALA A 6 6.99 3.64 -12.99
C ALA A 6 6.98 2.11 -12.80
N VAL A 7 7.00 1.36 -13.91
CA VAL A 7 6.99 -0.10 -13.87
C VAL A 7 8.32 -0.66 -13.37
N ASP A 8 9.46 -0.08 -13.77
CA ASP A 8 10.76 -0.46 -13.22
C ASP A 8 10.85 -0.15 -11.72
N ARG A 9 10.22 0.93 -11.26
CA ARG A 9 10.15 1.24 -9.83
C ARG A 9 9.30 0.25 -9.05
N LEU A 10 8.16 -0.17 -9.60
CA LEU A 10 7.36 -1.27 -9.04
C LEU A 10 8.16 -2.56 -8.97
N ALA A 11 8.97 -2.86 -9.99
CA ALA A 11 9.84 -4.03 -9.99
C ALA A 11 10.84 -3.97 -8.82
N THR A 12 11.48 -2.82 -8.60
CA THR A 12 12.38 -2.63 -7.44
C THR A 12 11.66 -2.78 -6.10
N LEU A 13 10.39 -2.36 -5.97
CA LEU A 13 9.61 -2.57 -4.75
C LEU A 13 9.37 -4.06 -4.51
N VAL A 14 9.00 -4.81 -5.55
CA VAL A 14 8.79 -6.26 -5.47
C VAL A 14 10.10 -6.97 -5.16
N ASP A 15 11.21 -6.62 -5.81
CA ASP A 15 12.54 -7.21 -5.54
C ASP A 15 12.90 -7.08 -4.06
N ARG A 16 12.67 -5.89 -3.46
CA ARG A 16 12.91 -5.68 -2.02
C ARG A 16 12.01 -6.53 -1.13
N VAL A 17 10.72 -6.58 -1.43
CA VAL A 17 9.76 -7.40 -0.66
C VAL A 17 10.10 -8.88 -0.74
N GLU A 18 10.60 -9.34 -1.88
CA GLU A 18 10.95 -10.73 -2.15
C GLU A 18 12.29 -11.15 -1.50
N ASP A 19 13.31 -10.29 -1.59
CA ASP A 19 14.69 -10.66 -1.26
C ASP A 19 15.19 -10.13 0.11
N GLU A 20 14.57 -9.09 0.67
CA GLU A 20 15.04 -8.43 1.89
C GLU A 20 14.13 -8.67 3.11
N THR A 21 14.69 -8.59 4.31
CA THR A 21 13.92 -8.68 5.56
C THR A 21 13.10 -7.40 5.75
N MET A 22 11.79 -7.47 5.54
CA MET A 22 10.88 -6.35 5.77
C MET A 22 10.58 -6.11 7.26
N PRO A 23 10.20 -4.87 7.66
CA PRO A 23 9.81 -4.55 9.04
C PRO A 23 8.70 -5.44 9.60
N VAL A 24 7.81 -5.92 8.72
CA VAL A 24 6.77 -6.92 8.98
C VAL A 24 6.63 -7.81 7.75
N PRO A 25 6.12 -9.05 7.88
CA PRO A 25 5.87 -9.88 6.71
C PRO A 25 4.86 -9.20 5.76
N VAL A 26 5.18 -9.19 4.47
CA VAL A 26 4.30 -8.72 3.39
C VAL A 26 3.75 -9.95 2.66
N ARG A 27 2.45 -9.95 2.34
CA ARG A 27 1.74 -11.04 1.66
C ARG A 27 1.33 -10.70 0.22
N GLU A 28 1.05 -9.44 -0.06
CA GLU A 28 0.60 -9.01 -1.38
C GLU A 28 1.20 -7.64 -1.72
N VAL A 29 1.58 -7.46 -2.99
CA VAL A 29 1.96 -6.18 -3.59
C VAL A 29 1.08 -5.94 -4.81
N TRP A 30 0.31 -4.85 -4.78
CA TRP A 30 -0.56 -4.44 -5.88
C TRP A 30 -0.22 -3.05 -6.36
N ALA A 31 -0.27 -2.82 -7.66
CA ALA A 31 -0.29 -1.48 -8.23
C ALA A 31 -1.73 -1.08 -8.56
N PHE A 32 -2.07 0.17 -8.34
CA PHE A 32 -3.35 0.74 -8.77
C PHE A 32 -3.16 2.14 -9.33
N GLY A 33 -4.26 2.76 -9.76
CA GLY A 33 -4.23 4.12 -10.27
C GLY A 33 -3.53 4.27 -11.61
N ASP A 34 -2.81 5.39 -11.80
CA ASP A 34 -2.35 5.84 -13.12
C ASP A 34 -1.61 4.75 -13.91
N VAL A 35 -0.71 4.03 -13.24
CA VAL A 35 0.06 2.95 -13.86
C VAL A 35 -0.83 1.77 -14.29
N ALA A 36 -1.82 1.39 -13.47
CA ALA A 36 -2.78 0.33 -13.78
C ALA A 36 -3.76 0.73 -14.90
N LEU A 37 -4.01 2.03 -15.04
CA LEU A 37 -4.84 2.62 -16.11
C LEU A 37 -4.06 2.90 -17.40
N GLY A 38 -2.75 2.62 -17.41
CA GLY A 38 -1.89 2.80 -18.58
C GLY A 38 -1.55 4.25 -18.93
N LEU A 39 -1.76 5.19 -17.99
CA LEU A 39 -1.47 6.61 -18.19
C LEU A 39 0.03 6.84 -18.35
N ASP A 40 0.39 7.78 -19.22
CA ASP A 40 1.77 8.24 -19.43
C ASP A 40 1.74 9.75 -19.76
N PRO A 41 2.24 10.63 -18.86
CA PRO A 41 3.00 10.32 -17.65
C PRO A 41 2.16 9.70 -16.53
N VAL A 42 2.85 8.97 -15.63
CA VAL A 42 2.35 8.57 -14.31
C VAL A 42 2.65 9.71 -13.34
N GLU A 43 1.62 10.39 -12.84
CA GLU A 43 1.80 11.54 -11.93
C GLU A 43 2.26 11.07 -10.55
N ARG A 44 1.66 9.99 -10.07
CA ARG A 44 2.01 9.32 -8.82
C ARG A 44 1.87 7.80 -8.97
N LEU A 45 2.75 7.06 -8.30
CA LEU A 45 2.66 5.61 -8.25
C LEU A 45 1.90 5.17 -6.99
N ASP A 46 0.73 4.57 -7.17
CA ASP A 46 -0.10 4.08 -6.07
C ASP A 46 0.15 2.56 -5.86
N VAL A 47 0.57 2.18 -4.65
CA VAL A 47 0.91 0.80 -4.29
C VAL A 47 0.15 0.39 -3.04
N TYR A 48 -0.41 -0.81 -3.07
CA TYR A 48 -1.05 -1.42 -1.92
C TYR A 48 -0.23 -2.61 -1.43
N LEU A 49 0.03 -2.64 -0.13
CA LEU A 49 0.76 -3.69 0.56
C LEU A 49 -0.14 -4.36 1.58
N THR A 50 -0.35 -5.67 1.42
CA THR A 50 -0.91 -6.49 2.49
C THR A 50 0.21 -6.93 3.40
N LYS A 51 0.08 -6.65 4.70
CA LYS A 51 1.01 -7.11 5.74
C LYS A 51 0.37 -8.09 6.71
N ASP A 52 1.21 -8.90 7.35
CA ASP A 52 0.81 -9.70 8.51
C ASP A 52 1.22 -9.07 9.84
N VAL A 53 0.59 -9.57 10.90
CA VAL A 53 0.98 -9.30 12.28
C VAL A 53 2.04 -10.31 12.70
N ILE A 54 3.05 -9.86 13.44
CA ILE A 54 4.07 -10.75 14.01
C ILE A 54 3.43 -11.60 15.12
N MET A 55 3.52 -12.92 14.98
CA MET A 55 3.08 -13.88 15.99
C MET A 55 4.29 -14.38 16.78
N GLY A 56 4.24 -14.30 18.12
CA GLY A 56 5.30 -14.84 18.98
C GLY A 56 6.59 -14.03 18.98
N GLY A 57 6.48 -12.70 19.05
CA GLY A 57 7.59 -11.76 18.99
C GLY A 57 8.70 -11.92 20.05
N ASP A 58 9.82 -11.24 19.84
CA ASP A 58 10.97 -11.23 20.74
C ASP A 58 10.82 -10.14 21.81
N SER A 59 10.32 -10.54 22.98
CA SER A 59 10.11 -9.63 24.12
C SER A 59 11.41 -9.12 24.75
N GLU A 60 12.51 -9.86 24.65
CA GLU A 60 13.79 -9.42 25.22
C GLU A 60 14.39 -8.32 24.33
N ALA A 61 14.40 -8.53 23.01
CA ALA A 61 14.78 -7.51 22.04
C ALA A 61 13.88 -6.26 22.15
N ALA A 62 12.57 -6.44 22.40
CA ALA A 62 11.65 -5.33 22.62
C ALA A 62 12.06 -4.42 23.77
N VAL A 63 12.42 -5.01 24.93
CA VAL A 63 12.86 -4.26 26.12
C VAL A 63 14.19 -3.57 25.86
N ALA A 64 15.13 -4.25 25.21
CA ALA A 64 16.43 -3.68 24.88
C ALA A 64 16.30 -2.47 23.93
N PHE A 65 15.52 -2.62 22.85
CA PHE A 65 15.31 -1.56 21.87
C PHE A 65 14.58 -0.35 22.48
N GLU A 66 13.56 -0.58 23.32
CA GLU A 66 12.88 0.51 24.02
C GLU A 66 13.85 1.27 24.95
N ALA A 67 14.71 0.56 25.68
CA ALA A 67 15.68 1.19 26.58
C ALA A 67 16.71 2.06 25.85
N GLU A 68 17.11 1.67 24.63
CA GLU A 68 18.12 2.37 23.84
C GLU A 68 17.53 3.49 22.98
N TYR A 69 16.43 3.22 22.26
CA TYR A 69 15.86 4.12 21.25
C TYR A 69 14.55 4.79 21.70
N GLY A 70 13.97 4.37 22.83
CA GLY A 70 12.72 4.93 23.35
C GLY A 70 11.47 4.54 22.55
N VAL A 71 11.56 3.57 21.64
CA VAL A 71 10.44 3.13 20.79
C VAL A 71 9.92 1.77 21.27
N LYS A 72 8.63 1.70 21.57
CA LYS A 72 7.96 0.46 21.99
C LYS A 72 7.57 -0.40 20.79
N GLY A 73 7.38 -1.69 20.98
CA GLY A 73 6.77 -2.56 19.97
C GLY A 73 7.73 -3.07 18.88
N VAL A 74 9.01 -2.73 18.92
CA VAL A 74 10.05 -3.49 18.21
C VAL A 74 10.12 -4.88 18.84
N GLY A 75 10.28 -5.93 18.04
CA GLY A 75 10.17 -7.32 18.47
C GLY A 75 8.75 -7.87 18.49
N THR A 76 7.70 -7.04 18.60
CA THR A 76 6.30 -7.51 18.71
C THR A 76 5.37 -7.01 17.61
N SER A 77 5.52 -5.77 17.18
CA SER A 77 4.76 -5.15 16.06
C SER A 77 5.63 -4.98 14.82
N VAL A 78 6.93 -4.79 15.00
CA VAL A 78 7.96 -4.72 13.95
C VAL A 78 9.07 -5.70 14.29
N ARG A 79 9.70 -6.33 13.30
CA ARG A 79 10.77 -7.30 13.48
C ARG A 79 11.99 -6.65 14.16
N ALA A 80 12.49 -7.27 15.22
CA ALA A 80 13.70 -6.82 15.91
C ALA A 80 14.93 -6.87 14.99
N GLU A 81 15.10 -7.97 14.24
CA GLU A 81 16.20 -8.14 13.28
C GLU A 81 16.29 -6.99 12.25
N TRP A 82 15.15 -6.54 11.73
CA TRP A 82 15.11 -5.40 10.80
C TRP A 82 15.45 -4.09 11.52
N ALA A 83 14.86 -3.86 12.69
CA ALA A 83 15.07 -2.62 13.45
C ALA A 83 16.52 -2.47 13.93
N GLU A 84 17.20 -3.57 14.27
CA GLU A 84 18.62 -3.58 14.64
C GLU A 84 19.54 -3.27 13.45
N ALA A 85 19.17 -3.75 12.26
CA ALA A 85 19.91 -3.45 11.02
C ALA A 85 19.63 -2.03 10.49
N HIS A 86 18.44 -1.48 10.78
CA HIS A 86 17.94 -0.20 10.26
C HIS A 86 17.32 0.70 11.34
N PRO A 87 18.05 1.03 12.43
CA PRO A 87 17.49 1.77 13.55
C PRO A 87 17.03 3.19 13.16
N ASP A 88 17.67 3.79 12.15
CA ASP A 88 17.34 5.11 11.59
C ASP A 88 16.03 5.12 10.79
N ARG A 89 15.53 3.95 10.37
CA ARG A 89 14.28 3.79 9.61
C ARG A 89 13.08 3.47 10.49
N VAL A 90 13.29 3.18 11.77
CA VAL A 90 12.19 2.93 12.70
C VAL A 90 11.33 4.19 12.83
N ARG A 91 10.01 4.04 12.68
CA ARG A 91 9.03 5.12 12.81
C ARG A 91 8.01 4.73 13.86
N ALA A 92 7.69 5.67 14.74
CA ALA A 92 6.68 5.48 15.76
C ALA A 92 5.34 6.17 15.39
N SER A 93 4.27 5.64 15.96
CA SER A 93 3.00 6.32 16.16
C SER A 93 3.13 7.41 17.22
N ASP A 94 2.13 8.28 17.31
CA ASP A 94 2.10 9.38 18.28
C ASP A 94 2.10 8.89 19.74
N ASN A 95 1.70 7.63 19.97
CA ASN A 95 1.70 6.98 21.27
C ASN A 95 3.06 6.31 21.61
N GLY A 96 4.08 6.48 20.77
CA GLY A 96 5.44 5.96 20.99
C GLY A 96 5.65 4.47 20.67
N TYR A 97 4.68 3.82 20.00
CA TYR A 97 4.82 2.46 19.50
C TYR A 97 5.28 2.46 18.05
N ALA A 98 6.20 1.57 17.68
CA ALA A 98 6.59 1.29 16.31
C ALA A 98 5.35 1.10 15.44
N ALA A 99 5.29 1.83 14.34
CA ALA A 99 4.16 1.84 13.42
C ALA A 99 4.56 1.07 12.16
N PRO A 100 4.11 -0.19 11.98
CA PRO A 100 4.55 -1.06 10.90
C PRO A 100 4.43 -0.44 9.51
N GLU A 101 3.36 0.30 9.27
CA GLU A 101 3.05 0.96 7.99
C GLU A 101 4.05 2.09 7.70
N LYS A 102 4.40 2.87 8.74
CA LYS A 102 5.41 3.93 8.62
C LYS A 102 6.82 3.35 8.45
N CYS A 103 7.12 2.23 9.11
CA CYS A 103 8.39 1.51 8.95
C CYS A 103 8.51 0.91 7.54
N LEU A 104 7.45 0.29 7.01
CA LEU A 104 7.42 -0.21 5.63
C LEU A 104 7.63 0.93 4.63
N ALA A 105 7.02 2.08 4.85
CA ALA A 105 7.25 3.23 4.00
C ALA A 105 8.68 3.75 4.06
N ALA A 106 9.26 3.89 5.26
CA ALA A 106 10.64 4.30 5.43
C ALA A 106 11.65 3.30 4.83
N GLU A 107 11.28 2.02 4.76
CA GLU A 107 12.07 0.99 4.09
C GLU A 107 11.96 1.08 2.56
N LEU A 108 10.73 1.23 2.04
CA LEU A 108 10.45 1.03 0.63
C LEU A 108 10.48 2.29 -0.22
N VAL A 109 10.26 3.48 0.36
CA VAL A 109 9.98 4.72 -0.37
C VAL A 109 10.82 5.88 0.17
N ALA A 110 11.42 6.66 -0.72
CA ALA A 110 12.13 7.88 -0.34
C ALA A 110 11.13 9.01 -0.04
N GLU A 111 11.46 9.91 0.90
CA GLU A 111 10.53 10.96 1.39
C GLU A 111 9.99 11.90 0.31
N ASP A 112 10.74 12.11 -0.77
CA ASP A 112 10.38 13.01 -1.89
C ASP A 112 9.87 12.28 -3.13
N GLU A 113 9.72 10.95 -3.06
CA GLU A 113 9.25 10.15 -4.18
C GLU A 113 7.72 10.25 -4.32
N PRO A 114 7.15 10.48 -5.52
CA PRO A 114 5.70 10.54 -5.71
C PRO A 114 5.10 9.13 -5.70
N ILE A 115 5.14 8.49 -4.54
CA ILE A 115 4.56 7.18 -4.25
C ILE A 115 3.55 7.32 -3.12
N HIS A 116 2.37 6.75 -3.32
CA HIS A 116 1.40 6.53 -2.26
C HIS A 116 1.42 5.05 -1.85
N LEU A 117 1.62 4.78 -0.57
CA LEU A 117 1.48 3.44 0.01
C LEU A 117 0.19 3.32 0.81
N GLU A 118 -0.69 2.41 0.40
CA GLU A 118 -1.75 1.87 1.24
C GLU A 118 -1.23 0.60 1.91
N VAL A 119 -1.23 0.55 3.24
CA VAL A 119 -0.75 -0.61 4.00
C VAL A 119 -1.85 -1.12 4.91
N CYS A 120 -2.21 -2.40 4.77
CA CYS A 120 -3.30 -2.98 5.54
C CYS A 120 -3.05 -4.47 5.83
N ASN A 121 -3.77 -5.01 6.81
CA ASN A 121 -3.75 -6.44 7.12
C ASN A 121 -4.71 -7.26 6.25
N ALA A 122 -5.71 -6.62 5.64
CA ALA A 122 -6.62 -7.25 4.70
C ALA A 122 -5.96 -7.38 3.31
N SER A 123 -6.37 -8.42 2.56
CA SER A 123 -6.05 -8.54 1.13
C SER A 123 -6.54 -7.29 0.38
N PHE A 124 -5.94 -6.98 -0.76
CA PHE A 124 -6.35 -5.82 -1.55
C PHE A 124 -7.86 -5.87 -1.87
N GLU A 125 -8.32 -7.00 -2.41
CA GLU A 125 -9.71 -7.12 -2.83
C GLU A 125 -10.70 -7.06 -1.65
N ASP A 126 -10.35 -7.67 -0.51
CA ASP A 126 -11.23 -7.61 0.67
C ASP A 126 -11.31 -6.20 1.21
N ASN A 127 -10.20 -5.47 1.24
CA ASN A 127 -10.19 -4.09 1.71
C ASN A 127 -10.98 -3.17 0.78
N VAL A 128 -10.83 -3.33 -0.54
CA VAL A 128 -11.67 -2.65 -1.54
C VAL A 128 -13.16 -2.86 -1.23
N ARG A 129 -13.59 -4.11 -1.01
CA ARG A 129 -14.99 -4.44 -0.71
C ARG A 129 -15.44 -3.87 0.64
N GLN A 130 -14.59 -3.96 1.67
CA GLN A 130 -14.92 -3.51 3.02
C GLN A 130 -15.00 -1.98 3.10
N ARG A 131 -14.03 -1.26 2.54
CA ARG A 131 -14.03 0.21 2.48
C ARG A 131 -15.18 0.73 1.64
N LEU A 132 -15.48 0.11 0.50
CA LEU A 132 -16.67 0.47 -0.28
C LEU A 132 -17.94 0.31 0.55
N LYS A 133 -18.14 -0.85 1.18
CA LYS A 133 -19.31 -1.08 2.04
C LYS A 133 -19.40 -0.07 3.19
N GLY A 134 -18.27 0.27 3.83
CA GLY A 134 -18.20 1.26 4.90
C GLY A 134 -18.56 2.66 4.42
N ALA A 135 -18.01 3.07 3.28
CA ALA A 135 -18.26 4.36 2.64
C ALA A 135 -19.74 4.50 2.25
N LEU A 136 -20.33 3.49 1.61
CA LEU A 136 -21.76 3.47 1.25
C LEU A 136 -22.68 3.58 2.48
N ALA A 137 -22.27 3.03 3.62
CA ALA A 137 -23.07 3.08 4.84
C ALA A 137 -23.00 4.43 5.58
N ARG A 138 -22.03 5.29 5.24
CA ARG A 138 -21.70 6.52 5.98
C ARG A 138 -21.58 7.76 5.10
N ASP A 139 -21.81 7.62 3.80
CA ASP A 139 -21.55 8.64 2.78
C ASP A 139 -20.09 9.19 2.83
N ALA A 140 -19.12 8.31 3.14
CA ALA A 140 -17.71 8.65 3.31
C ALA A 140 -16.86 8.19 2.11
N TYR A 141 -17.17 8.69 0.92
CA TYR A 141 -16.58 8.19 -0.34
C TYR A 141 -15.08 8.42 -0.48
N GLU A 142 -14.50 9.35 0.29
CA GLU A 142 -13.06 9.54 0.38
C GLU A 142 -12.32 8.34 0.98
N GLU A 143 -13.02 7.43 1.66
CA GLU A 143 -12.45 6.21 2.22
C GLU A 143 -12.35 5.08 1.20
N VAL A 144 -13.05 5.17 0.06
CA VAL A 144 -13.07 4.14 -0.98
C VAL A 144 -11.67 3.95 -1.57
N LEU A 145 -11.31 2.70 -1.87
CA LEU A 145 -10.10 2.34 -2.59
C LEU A 145 -10.46 2.03 -4.05
N ASP A 146 -9.67 2.48 -5.01
CA ASP A 146 -9.88 2.21 -6.43
C ASP A 146 -9.79 0.69 -6.68
N PRO A 147 -10.86 0.02 -7.14
CA PRO A 147 -10.89 -1.42 -7.33
C PRO A 147 -10.05 -1.90 -8.53
N ARG A 148 -9.55 -0.99 -9.38
CA ARG A 148 -8.81 -1.30 -10.62
C ARG A 148 -7.32 -1.52 -10.30
N GLY A 149 -7.05 -2.57 -9.53
CA GLY A 149 -5.70 -2.98 -9.15
C GLY A 149 -5.11 -4.08 -10.04
N VAL A 150 -3.78 -4.18 -10.03
CA VAL A 150 -2.98 -5.21 -10.69
C VAL A 150 -2.10 -5.87 -9.64
N CYS A 151 -2.29 -7.17 -9.42
CA CYS A 151 -1.44 -7.94 -8.51
C CYS A 151 -0.07 -8.14 -9.17
N LEU A 152 1.00 -7.79 -8.46
CA LEU A 152 2.37 -7.92 -8.95
C LEU A 152 3.12 -9.06 -8.25
N TRP A 153 2.77 -9.30 -6.99
CA TRP A 153 3.38 -10.30 -6.16
C TRP A 153 2.40 -10.75 -5.08
N VAL A 154 2.31 -12.06 -4.85
CA VAL A 154 1.51 -12.65 -3.79
C VAL A 154 2.18 -13.91 -3.24
N ASP A 155 2.30 -14.00 -1.91
CA ASP A 155 2.79 -15.18 -1.18
C ASP A 155 4.05 -15.82 -1.80
N GLY A 156 5.07 -15.00 -2.09
CA GLY A 156 6.35 -15.46 -2.65
C GLY A 156 6.34 -15.72 -4.15
N THR A 157 5.25 -15.38 -4.86
CA THR A 157 5.13 -15.56 -6.30
C THR A 157 4.96 -14.21 -6.99
N ARG A 158 5.90 -13.87 -7.87
CA ARG A 158 5.85 -12.71 -8.76
C ARG A 158 5.07 -13.01 -10.04
N ASP A 159 4.29 -12.05 -10.52
CA ASP A 159 3.59 -12.13 -11.81
C ASP A 159 4.35 -11.32 -12.89
N GLU A 160 5.22 -11.99 -13.65
CA GLU A 160 5.98 -11.35 -14.74
C GLU A 160 5.07 -10.84 -15.87
N GLU A 161 3.95 -11.53 -16.16
CA GLU A 161 3.01 -11.12 -17.21
C GLU A 161 2.30 -9.82 -16.82
N ALA A 162 1.96 -9.64 -15.54
CA ALA A 162 1.39 -8.39 -15.04
C ALA A 162 2.34 -7.20 -15.29
N PHE A 163 3.64 -7.37 -15.07
CA PHE A 163 4.64 -6.34 -15.38
C PHE A 163 4.68 -5.99 -16.87
N ASP A 164 4.68 -7.00 -17.76
CA ASP A 164 4.69 -6.76 -19.20
C ASP A 164 3.41 -6.05 -19.67
N ARG A 165 2.25 -6.44 -19.15
CA ARG A 165 0.96 -5.79 -19.46
C ARG A 165 0.89 -4.34 -18.97
N LEU A 166 1.53 -4.02 -17.84
CA LEU A 166 1.68 -2.65 -17.37
C LEU A 166 2.57 -1.83 -18.32
N ARG A 167 3.71 -2.37 -18.77
CA ARG A 167 4.59 -1.67 -19.74
C ARG A 167 3.87 -1.38 -21.05
N GLU A 168 3.11 -2.35 -21.55
CA GLU A 168 2.34 -2.24 -22.79
C GLU A 168 1.06 -1.40 -22.66
N ALA A 169 0.63 -1.07 -21.43
CA ALA A 169 -0.69 -0.52 -21.13
C ALA A 169 -1.83 -1.33 -21.77
N SER A 170 -1.75 -2.67 -21.68
CA SER A 170 -2.68 -3.60 -22.34
C SER A 170 -3.78 -4.15 -21.43
N LEU A 171 -3.95 -3.55 -20.24
CA LEU A 171 -5.01 -3.90 -19.29
C LEU A 171 -6.34 -3.26 -19.71
N ALA A 172 -7.34 -4.08 -20.01
CA ALA A 172 -8.69 -3.64 -20.32
C ALA A 172 -9.48 -3.35 -19.03
N MET A 173 -9.16 -2.24 -18.36
CA MET A 173 -9.84 -1.84 -17.12
C MET A 173 -11.20 -1.17 -17.42
N PRO A 174 -12.26 -1.47 -16.64
CA PRO A 174 -13.51 -0.72 -16.71
C PRO A 174 -13.33 0.72 -16.23
N THR A 175 -14.32 1.58 -16.50
CA THR A 175 -14.39 2.90 -15.85
C THR A 175 -14.55 2.73 -14.34
N LEU A 176 -14.14 3.74 -13.55
CA LEU A 176 -14.25 3.68 -12.10
C LEU A 176 -15.70 3.45 -11.62
N PRO A 177 -16.73 4.17 -12.13
CA PRO A 177 -18.11 3.89 -11.77
C PRO A 177 -18.55 2.47 -12.12
N ALA A 178 -18.12 1.94 -13.27
CA ALA A 178 -18.48 0.57 -13.66
C ALA A 178 -17.81 -0.47 -12.74
N ALA A 179 -16.56 -0.25 -12.36
CA ALA A 179 -15.84 -1.11 -11.41
C ALA A 179 -16.52 -1.12 -10.03
N LEU A 180 -16.91 0.05 -9.52
CA LEU A 180 -17.66 0.18 -8.26
C LEU A 180 -19.05 -0.46 -8.37
N GLY A 181 -19.73 -0.32 -9.51
CA GLY A 181 -21.01 -0.99 -9.78
C GLY A 181 -20.91 -2.51 -9.78
N MET A 182 -19.83 -3.08 -10.33
CA MET A 182 -19.55 -4.52 -10.25
C MET A 182 -19.37 -5.02 -8.81
N LEU A 183 -18.97 -4.13 -7.90
CA LEU A 183 -18.86 -4.41 -6.46
C LEU A 183 -20.15 -4.14 -5.67
N GLY A 184 -21.23 -3.75 -6.35
CA GLY A 184 -22.56 -3.61 -5.78
C GLY A 184 -22.95 -2.19 -5.37
N ALA A 185 -22.20 -1.16 -5.78
CA ALA A 185 -22.66 0.22 -5.65
C ALA A 185 -23.77 0.53 -6.68
N ASP A 186 -24.81 1.24 -6.25
CA ASP A 186 -25.83 1.77 -7.17
C ASP A 186 -25.20 2.74 -8.17
N GLU A 187 -25.72 2.82 -9.40
CA GLU A 187 -25.09 3.57 -10.50
C GLU A 187 -24.79 5.04 -10.15
N ASP A 188 -25.75 5.74 -9.55
CA ASP A 188 -25.59 7.14 -9.17
C ASP A 188 -24.56 7.31 -8.05
N VAL A 189 -24.55 6.39 -7.09
CA VAL A 189 -23.58 6.38 -5.98
C VAL A 189 -22.18 6.03 -6.48
N ALA A 190 -22.06 5.09 -7.41
CA ALA A 190 -20.80 4.72 -8.03
C ALA A 190 -20.18 5.89 -8.80
N ARG A 191 -21.00 6.71 -9.45
CA ARG A 191 -20.57 7.94 -10.13
C ARG A 191 -20.11 9.00 -9.13
N GLU A 192 -20.88 9.23 -8.07
CA GLU A 192 -20.51 10.18 -7.02
C GLU A 192 -19.20 9.79 -6.32
N ALA A 193 -19.05 8.52 -5.96
CA ALA A 193 -17.83 8.02 -5.35
C ALA A 193 -16.63 8.13 -6.30
N ALA A 194 -16.82 7.86 -7.59
CA ALA A 194 -15.78 8.06 -8.60
C ALA A 194 -15.34 9.54 -8.69
N ASP A 195 -16.28 10.48 -8.73
CA ASP A 195 -15.98 11.92 -8.77
C ASP A 195 -15.20 12.36 -7.52
N VAL A 196 -15.53 11.83 -6.34
CA VAL A 196 -14.79 12.09 -5.09
C VAL A 196 -13.34 11.60 -5.20
N LEU A 197 -13.13 10.37 -5.67
CA LEU A 197 -11.80 9.78 -5.82
C LEU A 197 -10.95 10.51 -6.86
N GLU A 198 -11.53 10.88 -8.00
CA GLU A 198 -10.84 11.63 -9.05
C GLU A 198 -10.40 13.02 -8.55
N ARG A 199 -11.26 13.75 -7.84
CA ARG A 199 -10.89 15.02 -7.21
C ARG A 199 -9.76 14.84 -6.21
N ARG A 200 -9.84 13.81 -5.36
CA ARG A 200 -8.82 13.55 -4.34
C ARG A 200 -7.47 13.22 -4.96
N ARG A 201 -7.44 12.43 -6.04
CA ARG A 201 -6.20 12.14 -6.76
C ARG A 201 -5.55 13.43 -7.29
N ALA A 202 -6.34 14.33 -7.88
CA ALA A 202 -5.84 15.58 -8.44
C ALA A 202 -5.25 16.55 -7.38
N GLU A 203 -5.61 16.41 -6.11
CA GLU A 203 -5.14 17.26 -5.01
C GLU A 203 -3.89 16.72 -4.29
N GLN A 204 -3.48 15.48 -4.56
CA GLN A 204 -2.41 14.83 -3.80
C GLN A 204 -1.03 15.03 -4.45
N GLU A 205 -0.08 15.56 -3.67
CA GLU A 205 1.32 15.77 -4.07
C GLU A 205 2.28 14.99 -3.15
N GLY A 206 3.40 14.52 -3.70
CA GLY A 206 4.50 13.90 -2.94
C GLY A 206 4.25 12.48 -2.41
N ALA A 207 5.17 12.01 -1.56
CA ALA A 207 5.08 10.71 -0.89
C ALA A 207 3.97 10.73 0.18
N SER A 208 3.19 9.66 0.27
CA SER A 208 2.21 9.54 1.35
C SER A 208 1.96 8.09 1.74
N VAL A 209 1.57 7.89 3.00
CA VAL A 209 1.31 6.56 3.56
C VAL A 209 -0.04 6.61 4.25
N ARG A 210 -0.93 5.69 3.89
CA ARG A 210 -2.17 5.45 4.61
C ARG A 210 -2.15 4.04 5.18
N GLY A 211 -2.11 3.96 6.50
CA GLY A 211 -2.34 2.74 7.24
C GLY A 211 -3.77 2.67 7.74
N ASP A 212 -4.40 1.50 7.68
CA ASP A 212 -5.60 1.25 8.50
C ASP A 212 -5.15 0.82 9.90
N MET A 213 -5.50 1.61 10.91
CA MET A 213 -5.56 1.12 12.28
C MET A 213 -6.97 0.60 12.51
N VAL A 214 -7.14 -0.72 12.43
CA VAL A 214 -8.35 -1.39 12.96
C VAL A 214 -8.24 -1.50 14.47
#